data_AF-Q0IAA2-F1
#
_entry.id   AF-Q0IAA2-F1
#
_cell.length_a   1.000
_cell.length_b   1.000
_cell.length_c   1.000
_cell.angle_alpha   90.00
_cell.angle_beta   90.00
_cell.angle_gamma   90.00
#
_symmetry.space_group_name_H-M   'P 1'
#
loop_
_entity.id
_entity.type
_entity.pdbx_description
1 polymer ?
#
loop_
_entity_poly.entity_id
_entity_poly.type
_entity_poly.pdbx_seq_one_letter_code
_entity_poly.pdbx_strand_id
1 'polypeptide(L)'
;MRARWWPRSWFYGLDRSGPSTGLEACGIYRLALLDTKTCWMMTPFNMIRMDLNAYQAAARQTALYPDAGNNPIYPTLGLSGEAGEVADKVKKVLRDRAGLFDDEVRAEIALELGDVLWYVAQLSSELGYDLEDVANQNLQKLRDRSARGQLKGSGDHR
;
A
#
# COMPACT_ATOMS: atom_id res chain seq x y z
N MET A 1 -18.12 -21.72 -4.50
CA MET A 1 -17.53 -21.64 -5.85
C MET A 1 -16.36 -20.67 -5.80
N ARG A 2 -15.11 -21.17 -5.82
CA ARG A 2 -13.90 -20.32 -5.78
C ARG A 2 -13.53 -19.95 -7.20
N ALA A 3 -13.78 -18.71 -7.59
CA ALA A 3 -13.36 -18.19 -8.87
C ALA A 3 -11.83 -17.97 -8.82
N ARG A 4 -11.10 -18.91 -9.41
CA ARG A 4 -9.65 -18.84 -9.63
C ARG A 4 -9.40 -17.86 -10.77
N TRP A 5 -9.38 -16.56 -10.47
CA TRP A 5 -8.90 -15.57 -11.42
C TRP A 5 -7.50 -15.15 -10.98
N TRP A 6 -6.52 -15.73 -11.68
CA TRP A 6 -5.09 -15.39 -11.69
C TRP A 6 -4.20 -15.89 -10.53
N PRO A 7 -3.01 -16.46 -10.81
CA PRO A 7 -2.12 -16.95 -9.77
C PRO A 7 -1.39 -15.80 -9.04
N ARG A 8 -1.23 -15.90 -7.71
CA ARG A 8 -0.35 -15.03 -6.89
C ARG A 8 1.11 -14.97 -7.36
N SER A 9 1.53 -15.83 -8.29
CA SER A 9 2.91 -15.88 -8.81
C SER A 9 3.31 -14.67 -9.67
N TRP A 10 2.36 -13.80 -10.02
CA TRP A 10 2.66 -12.56 -10.76
C TRP A 10 3.08 -11.40 -9.85
N PHE A 11 2.94 -11.55 -8.52
CA PHE A 11 3.25 -10.50 -7.54
C PHE A 11 4.72 -10.48 -7.09
N TYR A 12 5.51 -11.52 -7.34
CA TYR A 12 6.92 -11.60 -6.89
C TYR A 12 7.80 -12.35 -7.91
N GLY A 13 8.24 -11.65 -8.95
CA GLY A 13 9.26 -12.12 -9.88
C GLY A 13 10.66 -11.60 -9.51
N LEU A 14 11.27 -12.11 -8.45
CA LEU A 14 12.71 -11.99 -8.20
C LEU A 14 13.29 -13.39 -8.01
N ASP A 15 13.79 -13.95 -9.10
CA ASP A 15 14.69 -15.11 -9.13
C ASP A 15 15.97 -14.76 -8.35
N ARG A 16 16.20 -15.43 -7.22
CA ARG A 16 17.44 -15.33 -6.44
C ARG A 16 18.36 -16.48 -6.83
N SER A 17 19.14 -16.28 -7.87
CA SER A 17 20.26 -17.16 -8.23
C SER A 17 21.53 -16.31 -8.48
N GLY A 18 22.48 -16.35 -7.53
CA GLY A 18 23.82 -15.73 -7.66
C GLY A 18 24.62 -15.83 -6.35
N PRO A 19 25.95 -16.07 -6.39
CA PRO A 19 26.61 -17.00 -5.47
C PRO A 19 27.25 -16.39 -4.23
N SER A 20 27.45 -17.28 -3.26
CA SER A 20 28.25 -17.15 -2.04
C SER A 20 29.75 -16.97 -2.33
N THR A 21 30.38 -15.96 -1.73
CA THR A 21 31.80 -16.00 -1.37
C THR A 21 32.02 -15.25 -0.05
N GLY A 22 32.38 -16.01 1.00
CA GLY A 22 33.06 -15.49 2.18
C GLY A 22 34.57 -15.37 1.95
N LEU A 23 35.30 -15.09 3.04
CA LEU A 23 36.75 -14.79 3.22
C LEU A 23 36.98 -13.27 3.42
N GLU A 24 37.65 -12.71 4.44
CA GLU A 24 38.44 -13.14 5.61
C GLU A 24 38.54 -11.90 6.54
N ALA A 25 38.26 -12.02 7.85
CA ALA A 25 39.24 -12.04 8.96
C ALA A 25 40.23 -10.85 9.10
N CYS A 26 40.19 -10.23 10.29
CA CYS A 26 41.33 -9.89 11.18
C CYS A 26 41.32 -8.43 11.69
N GLY A 27 41.29 -8.24 13.02
CA GLY A 27 41.45 -6.93 13.64
C GLY A 27 40.99 -6.84 15.09
N ILE A 28 41.65 -7.58 15.98
CA ILE A 28 41.50 -7.49 17.44
C ILE A 28 42.17 -6.19 17.91
N TYR A 29 41.40 -5.25 18.49
CA TYR A 29 41.92 -4.27 19.45
C TYR A 29 40.93 -4.06 20.61
N ARG A 30 41.23 -4.79 21.70
CA ARG A 30 41.09 -4.43 23.12
C ARG A 30 40.22 -3.21 23.44
N LEU A 31 39.01 -3.45 23.96
CA LEU A 31 38.17 -2.44 24.62
C LEU A 31 38.93 -1.85 25.82
N ALA A 32 39.40 -0.62 25.69
CA ALA A 32 39.67 0.26 26.82
C ALA A 32 38.38 1.04 27.11
N LEU A 33 37.91 0.92 28.35
CA LEU A 33 36.83 1.71 28.94
C LEU A 33 37.16 3.20 28.86
N LEU A 34 36.58 3.90 27.89
CA LEU A 34 36.39 5.34 27.94
C LEU A 34 34.99 5.67 27.43
N ASP A 35 34.27 6.37 28.29
CA ASP A 35 32.95 6.94 28.13
C ASP A 35 32.93 7.93 26.96
N THR A 36 32.34 7.53 25.83
CA THR A 36 32.03 8.39 24.69
C THR A 36 30.66 8.04 24.13
N LYS A 37 29.58 8.47 24.80
CA LYS A 37 28.21 8.46 24.23
C LYS A 37 27.93 9.71 23.39
N THR A 38 28.79 9.99 22.43
CA THR A 38 28.51 10.92 21.33
C THR A 38 29.21 10.44 20.06
N CYS A 39 28.47 10.46 18.95
CA CYS A 39 28.82 9.94 17.62
C CYS A 39 28.67 8.41 17.56
N TRP A 40 27.68 7.81 16.90
CA TRP A 40 27.45 7.85 15.45
C TRP A 40 25.98 7.59 15.09
N MET A 41 25.55 8.20 13.97
CA MET A 41 24.48 7.70 13.08
C MET A 41 23.06 7.63 13.64
N MET A 42 22.34 8.75 13.57
CA MET A 42 21.05 8.72 12.88
C MET A 42 21.08 9.89 11.91
N THR A 43 21.19 9.56 10.62
CA THR A 43 20.94 10.51 9.54
C THR A 43 19.63 11.26 9.82
N PRO A 44 19.44 12.51 9.37
CA PRO A 44 18.08 12.97 9.18
C PRO A 44 17.51 11.97 8.17
N PHE A 45 16.68 11.03 8.63
CA PHE A 45 15.81 10.29 7.74
C PHE A 45 14.95 11.40 7.16
N ASN A 46 15.37 11.86 5.99
CA ASN A 46 14.66 12.86 5.22
C ASN A 46 13.26 12.27 5.11
N MET A 47 12.33 12.87 5.85
CA MET A 47 10.95 12.44 5.91
C MET A 47 10.34 12.91 4.59
N ILE A 48 10.78 12.27 3.50
CA ILE A 48 10.32 12.54 2.15
C ILE A 48 8.87 12.11 2.18
N ARG A 49 8.00 13.07 2.48
CA ARG A 49 6.57 12.98 2.26
C ARG A 49 6.39 12.79 0.77
N MET A 50 6.04 11.57 0.39
CA MET A 50 5.61 11.28 -0.97
C MET A 50 4.20 11.85 -1.13
N ASP A 51 4.00 12.69 -2.16
CA ASP A 51 2.66 13.10 -2.59
C ASP A 51 1.97 11.97 -3.38
N LEU A 52 0.68 12.13 -3.67
CA LEU A 52 -0.11 11.09 -4.31
C LEU A 52 0.30 10.82 -5.76
N ASN A 53 0.77 11.83 -6.47
CA ASN A 53 1.21 11.69 -7.86
C ASN A 53 2.58 10.99 -7.92
N ALA A 54 3.48 11.32 -6.99
CA ALA A 54 4.75 10.61 -6.80
C ALA A 54 4.51 9.13 -6.45
N TYR A 55 3.53 8.84 -5.57
CA TYR A 55 3.13 7.47 -5.29
C TYR A 55 2.58 6.76 -6.54
N GLN A 56 1.67 7.40 -7.29
CA GLN A 56 1.11 6.85 -8.52
C GLN A 56 2.21 6.51 -9.54
N ALA A 57 3.15 7.43 -9.75
CA ALA A 57 4.30 7.23 -10.65
C ALA A 57 5.19 6.07 -10.20
N ALA A 58 5.45 5.94 -8.89
CA ALA A 58 6.19 4.81 -8.33
C ALA A 58 5.44 3.48 -8.49
N ALA A 59 4.15 3.45 -8.16
CA ALA A 59 3.29 2.28 -8.28
C ALA A 59 3.19 1.81 -9.74
N ARG A 60 3.21 2.75 -10.70
CA ARG A 60 3.16 2.42 -12.14
C ARG A 60 4.37 1.61 -12.61
N GLN A 61 5.53 1.77 -11.96
CA GLN A 61 6.75 1.03 -12.33
C GLN A 61 6.62 -0.48 -12.06
N THR A 62 5.71 -0.89 -11.18
CA THR A 62 5.47 -2.30 -10.85
C THR A 62 4.21 -2.86 -11.53
N ALA A 63 3.57 -2.10 -12.43
CA ALA A 63 2.33 -2.48 -13.10
C ALA A 63 2.58 -3.52 -14.20
N LEU A 64 2.60 -4.79 -13.80
CA LEU A 64 2.81 -5.92 -14.70
C LEU A 64 1.51 -6.68 -14.92
N TYR A 65 0.77 -6.28 -15.96
CA TYR A 65 -0.44 -6.97 -16.43
C TYR A 65 -0.65 -6.73 -17.92
N PRO A 66 -1.50 -7.55 -18.60
CA PRO A 66 -1.70 -7.44 -20.04
C PRO A 66 -2.24 -6.06 -20.46
N ASP A 67 -1.65 -5.49 -21.51
CA ASP A 67 -2.07 -4.22 -22.14
C ASP A 67 -2.17 -3.04 -21.16
N ALA A 68 -1.20 -2.95 -20.22
CA ALA A 68 -1.11 -1.83 -19.28
C ALA A 68 -0.99 -0.50 -20.03
N GLY A 69 -1.92 0.42 -19.76
CA GLY A 69 -2.08 1.71 -20.45
C GLY A 69 -3.37 1.79 -21.26
N ASN A 70 -3.97 0.64 -21.62
CA ASN A 70 -5.25 0.55 -22.33
C ASN A 70 -6.20 -0.47 -21.70
N ASN A 71 -5.93 -0.94 -20.48
CA ASN A 71 -6.68 -2.00 -19.81
C ASN A 71 -7.14 -1.56 -18.41
N PRO A 72 -8.25 -0.80 -18.31
CA PRO A 72 -8.85 -0.45 -17.02
C PRO A 72 -9.55 -1.62 -16.34
N ILE A 73 -9.85 -2.69 -17.08
CA ILE A 73 -10.60 -3.85 -16.56
C ILE A 73 -9.78 -4.57 -15.50
N TYR A 74 -8.49 -4.80 -15.76
CA TYR A 74 -7.61 -5.50 -14.83
C TYR A 74 -7.56 -4.84 -13.45
N PRO A 75 -7.18 -3.54 -13.31
CA PRO A 75 -7.14 -2.91 -12.01
C PRO A 75 -8.52 -2.71 -11.37
N THR A 76 -9.60 -2.61 -12.17
CA THR A 76 -10.97 -2.56 -11.62
C THR A 76 -11.35 -3.85 -10.91
N LEU A 77 -11.07 -5.00 -11.52
CA LEU A 77 -11.37 -6.30 -10.91
C LEU A 77 -10.48 -6.57 -9.70
N GLY A 78 -9.18 -6.22 -9.80
CA GLY A 78 -8.25 -6.29 -8.68
C GLY A 78 -8.69 -5.44 -7.49
N LEU A 79 -9.06 -4.18 -7.72
CA LEU A 79 -9.60 -3.28 -6.70
C LEU A 79 -10.77 -3.91 -5.92
N SER A 80 -11.72 -4.54 -6.62
CA SER A 80 -12.84 -5.21 -5.97
C SER A 80 -12.40 -6.42 -5.15
N GLY A 81 -11.37 -7.14 -5.60
CA GLY A 81 -10.78 -8.26 -4.87
C GLY A 81 -10.17 -7.80 -3.54
N GLU A 82 -9.28 -6.81 -3.59
CA GLU A 82 -8.55 -6.34 -2.40
C GLU A 82 -9.47 -5.63 -1.40
N ALA A 83 -10.46 -4.87 -1.88
CA ALA A 83 -11.50 -4.32 -0.99
C ALA A 83 -12.29 -5.45 -0.28
N GLY A 84 -12.49 -6.58 -0.95
CA GLY A 84 -13.06 -7.79 -0.37
C GLY A 84 -12.15 -8.44 0.68
N GLU A 85 -10.83 -8.46 0.45
CA GLU A 85 -9.86 -8.96 1.42
C GLU A 85 -9.83 -8.09 2.70
N VAL A 86 -9.85 -6.75 2.57
CA VAL A 86 -10.03 -5.81 3.69
C VAL A 86 -11.28 -6.17 4.50
N ALA A 87 -12.43 -6.35 3.82
CA ALA A 87 -13.68 -6.70 4.47
C ALA A 87 -13.63 -8.07 5.16
N ASP A 88 -12.96 -9.06 4.56
CA ASP A 88 -12.81 -10.39 5.13
C ASP A 88 -11.94 -10.37 6.39
N LYS A 89 -10.86 -9.59 6.42
CA LYS A 89 -10.02 -9.37 7.61
C LYS A 89 -10.84 -8.76 8.74
N VAL A 90 -11.55 -7.66 8.50
CA VAL A 90 -12.39 -7.01 9.51
C VAL A 90 -13.47 -7.96 10.03
N LYS A 91 -14.14 -8.71 9.13
CA LYS A 91 -15.16 -9.71 9.52
C LYS A 91 -14.59 -10.79 10.44
N LYS A 92 -13.38 -11.30 10.17
CA LYS A 92 -12.71 -12.29 11.02
C LYS A 92 -12.40 -11.74 12.41
N VAL A 93 -12.00 -10.47 12.53
CA VAL A 93 -11.76 -9.82 13.82
C VAL A 93 -13.05 -9.75 14.64
N LEU A 94 -14.17 -9.38 14.02
CA LEU A 94 -15.46 -9.33 14.69
C LEU A 94 -15.93 -10.73 15.14
N ARG A 95 -15.71 -11.75 14.32
CA ARG A 95 -16.13 -13.13 14.60
C ARG A 95 -15.26 -13.82 15.66
N ASP A 96 -13.93 -13.70 15.53
CA ASP A 96 -12.97 -14.55 16.24
C ASP A 96 -12.23 -13.81 17.36
N ARG A 97 -12.18 -12.47 17.31
CA ARG A 97 -11.42 -11.63 18.26
C ARG A 97 -12.31 -10.67 19.06
N ALA A 98 -13.63 -10.90 19.10
CA ALA A 98 -14.61 -10.03 19.77
C ALA A 98 -14.52 -8.54 19.37
N GLY A 99 -14.07 -8.27 18.15
CA GLY A 99 -13.86 -6.90 17.66
C GLY A 99 -12.58 -6.23 18.17
N LEU A 100 -11.65 -6.96 18.79
CA LEU A 100 -10.36 -6.43 19.21
C LEU A 100 -9.37 -6.36 18.04
N PHE A 101 -8.99 -5.15 17.66
CA PHE A 101 -7.94 -4.88 16.68
C PHE A 101 -6.63 -4.67 17.44
N ASP A 102 -5.79 -5.69 17.54
CA ASP A 102 -4.41 -5.57 18.03
C ASP A 102 -3.46 -5.08 16.92
N ASP A 103 -2.19 -4.90 17.25
CA ASP A 103 -1.19 -4.37 16.31
C ASP A 103 -0.96 -5.29 15.11
N GLU A 104 -1.02 -6.60 15.32
CA GLU A 104 -0.87 -7.59 14.25
C GLU A 104 -2.03 -7.48 13.25
N VAL A 105 -3.27 -7.46 13.74
CA VAL A 105 -4.47 -7.29 12.91
C VAL A 105 -4.44 -5.97 12.15
N ARG A 106 -4.06 -4.87 12.83
CA ARG A 106 -3.95 -3.56 12.18
C ARG A 106 -2.91 -3.57 11.06
N ALA A 107 -1.77 -4.21 11.29
CA ALA A 107 -0.73 -4.35 10.28
C ALA A 107 -1.20 -5.17 9.07
N GLU A 108 -1.91 -6.29 9.30
CA GLU A 108 -2.49 -7.08 8.22
C GLU A 108 -3.50 -6.28 7.40
N ILE A 109 -4.43 -5.56 8.05
CA ILE A 109 -5.41 -4.72 7.34
C ILE A 109 -4.71 -3.59 6.56
N ALA A 110 -3.63 -3.03 7.11
CA ALA A 110 -2.86 -2.00 6.42
C ALA A 110 -2.22 -2.50 5.12
N LEU A 111 -1.83 -3.78 5.04
CA LEU A 111 -1.33 -4.39 3.80
C LEU A 111 -2.44 -4.41 2.73
N GLU A 112 -3.63 -4.93 3.08
CA GLU A 112 -4.76 -4.98 2.14
C GLU A 112 -5.23 -3.58 1.70
N LEU A 113 -5.18 -2.59 2.61
CA LEU A 113 -5.44 -1.19 2.27
C LEU A 113 -4.39 -0.62 1.30
N GLY A 114 -3.14 -1.06 1.43
CA GLY A 114 -2.06 -0.73 0.50
C GLY A 114 -2.33 -1.30 -0.89
N ASP A 115 -2.80 -2.54 -0.99
CA ASP A 115 -3.16 -3.17 -2.26
C ASP A 115 -4.38 -2.49 -2.92
N VAL A 116 -5.38 -2.09 -2.12
CA VAL A 116 -6.48 -1.23 -2.59
C VAL A 116 -5.95 0.08 -3.16
N LEU A 117 -5.06 0.77 -2.44
CA LEU A 117 -4.48 2.03 -2.91
C LEU A 117 -3.68 1.84 -4.20
N TRP A 118 -2.94 0.75 -4.33
CA TRP A 118 -2.19 0.42 -5.55
C TRP A 118 -3.13 0.28 -6.75
N TYR A 119 -4.24 -0.44 -6.60
CA TYR A 119 -5.22 -0.59 -7.68
C TYR A 119 -5.95 0.70 -8.01
N VAL A 120 -6.25 1.57 -7.04
CA VAL A 120 -6.79 2.92 -7.31
C VAL A 120 -5.80 3.74 -8.12
N ALA A 121 -4.50 3.69 -7.80
CA ALA A 121 -3.45 4.39 -8.54
C ALA A 121 -3.31 3.85 -9.98
N GLN A 122 -3.36 2.53 -10.17
CA GLN A 122 -3.32 1.94 -11.51
C GLN A 122 -4.56 2.30 -12.32
N LEU A 123 -5.76 2.18 -11.73
CA LEU A 123 -6.99 2.53 -12.42
C LEU A 123 -7.03 4.02 -12.80
N SER A 124 -6.52 4.89 -11.92
CA SER A 124 -6.38 6.32 -12.25
C SER A 124 -5.46 6.51 -13.46
N SER A 125 -4.33 5.78 -13.50
CA SER A 125 -3.39 5.81 -14.63
C SER A 125 -4.01 5.29 -15.93
N GLU A 126 -4.76 4.18 -15.89
CA GLU A 126 -5.45 3.62 -17.06
C GLU A 126 -6.55 4.54 -17.61
N LEU A 127 -7.15 5.37 -16.74
CA LEU A 127 -8.21 6.32 -17.11
C LEU A 127 -7.68 7.73 -17.41
N GLY A 128 -6.37 7.95 -17.31
CA GLY A 128 -5.75 9.25 -17.57
C GLY A 128 -6.01 10.31 -16.49
N TYR A 129 -6.19 9.90 -15.23
CA TYR A 129 -6.33 10.79 -14.09
C TYR A 129 -5.08 10.81 -13.20
N ASP A 130 -4.76 12.00 -12.69
CA ASP A 130 -3.81 12.17 -11.60
C ASP A 130 -4.47 11.77 -10.26
N LEU A 131 -3.79 10.96 -9.46
CA LEU A 131 -4.31 10.44 -8.20
C LEU A 131 -4.57 11.56 -7.18
N GLU A 132 -3.73 12.60 -7.18
CA GLU A 132 -3.93 13.78 -6.35
C GLU A 132 -5.21 14.52 -6.70
N ASP A 133 -5.55 14.64 -7.99
CA ASP A 133 -6.78 15.26 -8.44
C ASP A 133 -8.01 14.45 -8.02
N VAL A 134 -7.94 13.12 -8.12
CA VAL A 134 -9.01 12.23 -7.62
C VAL A 134 -9.25 12.46 -6.13
N ALA A 135 -8.18 12.59 -5.33
CA ALA A 135 -8.27 12.87 -3.91
C ALA A 135 -8.83 14.28 -3.62
N ASN A 136 -8.36 15.31 -4.32
CA ASN A 136 -8.83 16.69 -4.16
C ASN A 136 -10.31 16.83 -4.50
N GLN A 137 -10.76 16.23 -5.61
CA GLN A 137 -12.16 16.19 -6.00
C GLN A 137 -13.02 15.47 -4.96
N ASN A 138 -12.50 14.38 -4.37
CA ASN A 138 -13.20 13.69 -3.28
C ASN A 138 -13.37 14.60 -2.05
N LEU A 139 -12.30 15.27 -1.62
CA LEU A 139 -12.34 16.19 -0.47
C LEU A 139 -13.29 17.36 -0.70
N GLN A 140 -13.26 17.98 -1.88
CA GLN A 140 -14.17 19.06 -2.24
C GLN A 140 -15.63 18.59 -2.17
N LYS A 141 -15.95 17.46 -2.81
CA LYS A 141 -17.28 16.85 -2.77
C LYS A 141 -17.76 16.56 -1.35
N LEU A 142 -16.88 16.08 -0.47
CA LEU A 142 -17.22 15.79 0.94
C LEU A 142 -17.42 17.07 1.76
N ARG A 143 -16.58 18.10 1.56
CA ARG A 143 -16.75 19.42 2.19
C ARG A 143 -18.07 20.06 1.78
N ASP A 144 -18.43 19.99 0.50
CA ASP A 144 -19.68 20.52 -0.02
C ASP A 144 -20.90 19.80 0.60
N ARG A 145 -20.82 18.47 0.77
CA ARG A 145 -21.86 17.69 1.49
C ARG A 145 -21.98 18.10 2.95
N SER A 146 -20.84 18.36 3.60
CA SER A 146 -20.79 18.86 4.98
C SER A 146 -21.48 20.22 5.10
N ALA A 147 -21.15 21.15 4.20
CA ALA A 147 -21.71 22.50 4.21
C ALA A 147 -23.24 22.50 3.99
N ARG A 148 -23.77 21.53 3.24
CA ARG A 148 -25.21 21.35 3.02
C ARG A 148 -25.94 20.54 4.09
N GLY A 149 -25.25 20.07 5.14
CA GLY A 149 -25.86 19.22 6.18
C GLY A 149 -26.24 17.81 5.70
N GLN A 150 -25.77 17.38 4.53
CA GLN A 150 -26.15 16.11 3.88
C GLN A 150 -25.12 14.98 4.11
N LEU A 151 -24.24 15.10 5.12
CA LEU A 151 -23.32 14.00 5.46
C LEU A 151 -24.05 12.75 5.94
N LYS A 152 -25.25 12.91 6.51
CA LYS A 152 -26.16 11.82 6.85
C LYS A 152 -27.30 11.79 5.83
N GLY A 153 -27.17 10.94 4.81
CA GLY A 153 -28.22 10.70 3.82
C GLY A 153 -28.09 9.29 3.26
N SER A 154 -29.15 8.49 3.42
CA SER A 154 -29.34 7.22 2.71
C SER A 154 -29.24 7.50 1.22
N GLY A 155 -28.39 6.75 0.51
CA GLY A 155 -28.31 6.80 -0.97
C GLY A 155 -29.71 6.80 -1.55
N ASP A 156 -30.03 7.65 -2.51
CA ASP A 156 -29.84 7.24 -3.90
C ASP A 156 -29.71 8.41 -4.89
N HIS A 157 -29.68 9.66 -4.41
CA HIS A 157 -29.46 10.81 -5.26
C HIS A 157 -28.32 11.67 -4.73
N ARG A 158 -27.15 11.43 -5.33
CA ARG A 158 -25.90 12.16 -5.15
C ARG A 158 -25.56 12.90 -6.43
#